data_AF-A0A924FBH0-F1
#
_entry.id   AF-A0A924FBH0-F1
#
_cell.length_a   1.000
_cell.length_b   1.000
_cell.length_c   1.000
_cell.angle_alpha   90.00
_cell.angle_beta   90.00
_cell.angle_gamma   90.00
#
_symmetry.space_group_name_H-M   'P 1'
#
loop_
_entity.id
_entity.type
_entity.pdbx_description
1 polymer ?
#
loop_
_entity_poly.entity_id
_entity_poly.type
_entity_poly.pdbx_seq_one_letter_code
_entity_poly.pdbx_strand_id
1 'polypeptide(L)'
;LSLFKVVNGKGEKYNQGELLRWLSESVWFPTNLLPSENLQWIPIDSLSAKLIFNYKGLSLFFKVNFNNLGEIIQMETKRYMDEENLETWVVKCGNYKMINNEYDKPKKI
;
A
#
# COMPACT_ATOMS: atom_id res chain seq x y z
N LEU A 1 -15.36 -4.34 6.05
CA LEU A 1 -15.47 -4.94 7.39
C LEU A 1 -15.23 -6.44 7.25
N SER A 2 -14.19 -7.01 7.87
CA SER A 2 -13.93 -8.47 7.81
C SER A 2 -14.69 -9.17 8.94
N LEU A 3 -15.38 -10.27 8.64
CA LEU A 3 -16.32 -10.94 9.53
C LEU A 3 -15.71 -12.08 10.38
N PHE A 4 -14.39 -12.28 10.33
CA PHE A 4 -13.71 -13.26 11.20
C PHE A 4 -12.36 -12.70 11.68
N LYS A 5 -12.23 -12.50 12.99
CA LYS A 5 -11.00 -12.02 13.65
C LYS A 5 -10.17 -13.24 14.06
N VAL A 6 -9.22 -13.66 13.21
CA VAL A 6 -8.31 -14.80 13.52
C VAL A 6 -7.24 -14.39 14.55
N VAL A 7 -6.95 -13.10 14.69
CA VAL A 7 -6.01 -12.55 15.68
C VAL A 7 -6.60 -11.27 16.28
N ASN A 8 -6.68 -11.19 17.60
CA ASN A 8 -7.10 -9.98 18.34
C ASN A 8 -5.87 -9.26 18.92
N GLY A 9 -4.98 -8.81 18.05
CA GLY A 9 -3.86 -7.97 18.44
C GLY A 9 -4.32 -6.56 18.80
N LYS A 10 -3.78 -6.00 19.88
CA LYS A 10 -3.99 -4.61 20.29
C LYS A 10 -2.63 -3.92 20.39
N GLY A 11 -2.57 -2.63 20.07
CA GLY A 11 -1.35 -1.81 20.19
C GLY A 11 -0.99 -1.07 18.90
N GLU A 12 -0.07 -0.12 19.01
CA GLU A 12 0.32 0.77 17.90
C GLU A 12 0.88 0.01 16.69
N LYS A 13 1.69 -1.04 16.93
CA LYS A 13 2.26 -1.89 15.87
C LYS A 13 1.18 -2.61 15.06
N TYR A 14 0.14 -3.11 15.74
CA TYR A 14 -1.02 -3.72 15.08
C TYR A 14 -1.79 -2.70 14.24
N ASN A 15 -2.06 -1.50 14.79
CA ASN A 15 -2.72 -0.42 14.05
C ASN A 15 -1.92 -0.01 12.81
N GLN A 16 -0.60 0.12 12.94
CA GLN A 16 0.30 0.38 11.82
C GLN A 16 0.23 -0.74 10.76
N GLY A 17 0.24 -2.01 11.18
CA GLY A 17 0.12 -3.14 10.28
C GLY A 17 -1.21 -3.18 9.52
N GLU A 18 -2.33 -2.88 10.19
CA GLU A 18 -3.65 -2.80 9.55
C GLU A 18 -3.73 -1.64 8.56
N LEU A 19 -3.16 -0.47 8.91
CA LEU A 19 -3.17 0.70 8.05
C LEU A 19 -2.25 0.51 6.83
N LEU A 20 -1.07 -0.10 6.99
CA LEU A 20 -0.21 -0.53 5.88
C LEU A 20 -0.94 -1.53 4.97
N ARG A 21 -1.72 -2.47 5.54
CA ARG A 21 -2.51 -3.41 4.75
C ARG A 21 -3.56 -2.69 3.91
N TRP A 22 -4.35 -1.82 4.54
CA TRP A 22 -5.37 -1.02 3.84
C TRP A 22 -4.76 -0.16 2.73
N LEU A 23 -3.63 0.50 2.99
CA LEU A 23 -2.95 1.31 1.98
C LEU A 23 -2.45 0.44 0.82
N SER A 24 -1.92 -0.75 1.08
CA SER A 24 -1.50 -1.68 0.01
C SER A 24 -2.67 -2.20 -0.82
N GLU A 25 -3.86 -2.36 -0.23
CA GLU A 25 -5.07 -2.82 -0.94
C GLU A 25 -5.73 -1.67 -1.72
N SER A 26 -5.33 -0.43 -1.48
CA SER A 26 -5.82 0.74 -2.23
C SER A 26 -5.38 0.75 -3.69
N VAL A 27 -4.44 -0.12 -4.09
CA VAL A 27 -4.15 -0.39 -5.50
C VAL A 27 -5.40 -0.89 -6.25
N TRP A 28 -6.33 -1.55 -5.57
CA TRP A 28 -7.62 -1.97 -6.15
C TRP A 28 -8.61 -0.82 -6.34
N PHE A 29 -8.36 0.35 -5.77
CA PHE A 29 -9.23 1.52 -5.91
C PHE A 29 -8.34 2.75 -6.06
N PRO A 30 -7.75 2.98 -7.25
CA PRO A 30 -6.65 3.93 -7.42
C PRO A 30 -6.95 5.37 -6.99
N THR A 31 -8.23 5.76 -6.94
CA THR A 31 -8.66 7.06 -6.40
C THR A 31 -8.23 7.28 -4.95
N ASN A 32 -8.08 6.21 -4.15
CA ASN A 32 -7.55 6.29 -2.79
C ASN A 32 -6.07 6.67 -2.73
N LEU A 33 -5.34 6.57 -3.84
CA LEU A 33 -3.92 6.90 -3.95
C LEU A 33 -3.68 8.30 -4.51
N LEU A 34 -4.74 9.07 -4.79
CA LEU A 34 -4.60 10.45 -5.23
C LEU A 34 -4.03 11.33 -4.11
N PRO A 35 -3.15 12.30 -4.44
CA PRO A 35 -2.63 13.25 -3.46
C PRO A 35 -3.76 13.94 -2.69
N SER A 36 -3.57 14.05 -1.38
CA SER A 36 -4.51 14.71 -0.47
C SER A 36 -3.76 15.27 0.74
N GLU A 37 -4.47 15.88 1.69
CA GLU A 37 -3.88 16.34 2.95
C GLU A 37 -3.09 15.24 3.68
N ASN A 38 -3.59 14.01 3.62
CA ASN A 38 -3.03 12.87 4.33
C ASN A 38 -2.14 11.96 3.49
N LEU A 39 -2.08 12.17 2.17
CA LEU A 39 -1.39 11.26 1.24
C LEU A 39 -0.50 12.05 0.27
N GLN A 40 0.78 11.71 0.24
CA GLN A 40 1.80 12.44 -0.51
C GLN A 40 2.67 11.48 -1.32
N TRP A 41 3.04 11.90 -2.53
CA TRP A 41 3.99 11.19 -3.38
C TRP A 41 5.26 12.03 -3.52
N ILE A 42 6.41 11.41 -3.24
CA ILE A 42 7.73 12.03 -3.43
C ILE A 42 8.49 11.21 -4.48
N PRO A 43 8.84 11.78 -5.65
CA PRO A 43 9.59 11.05 -6.66
C PRO A 43 10.97 10.65 -6.13
N ILE A 44 11.43 9.44 -6.47
CA ILE A 44 12.78 8.95 -6.17
C ILE A 44 13.61 8.93 -7.46
N ASP A 45 13.07 8.32 -8.51
CA ASP A 45 13.64 8.27 -9.86
C ASP A 45 12.54 8.16 -10.93
N SER A 46 12.88 7.83 -12.17
CA SER A 46 11.93 7.77 -13.28
C SER A 46 10.86 6.68 -13.16
N LEU A 47 11.11 5.63 -12.37
CA LEU A 47 10.23 4.47 -12.22
C LEU A 47 9.95 4.15 -10.75
N SER A 48 10.28 5.04 -9.81
CA SER A 48 9.98 4.84 -8.41
C SER A 48 9.66 6.13 -7.64
N ALA A 49 8.80 5.99 -6.63
CA ALA A 49 8.39 7.07 -5.75
C ALA A 49 8.15 6.56 -4.32
N LYS A 50 8.23 7.47 -3.35
CA LYS A 50 7.84 7.24 -1.96
C LYS A 50 6.40 7.72 -1.77
N LEU A 51 5.51 6.80 -1.46
CA LEU A 51 4.14 7.07 -1.03
C LEU A 51 4.14 7.25 0.49
N ILE A 52 3.77 8.42 0.98
CA ILE A 52 3.64 8.73 2.41
C ILE A 52 2.16 8.87 2.74
N PHE A 53 1.74 8.26 3.86
CA PHE A 53 0.38 8.35 4.36
C PHE A 53 0.37 8.65 5.85
N ASN A 54 -0.35 9.70 6.24
CA ASN A 54 -0.49 10.14 7.62
C ASN A 54 -1.94 9.98 8.07
N TYR A 55 -2.16 9.34 9.21
CA TYR A 55 -3.51 9.18 9.75
C TYR A 55 -3.50 9.04 11.27
N LYS A 56 -4.23 9.92 11.96
CA LYS A 56 -4.40 9.91 13.42
C LYS A 56 -3.08 9.77 14.20
N GLY A 57 -2.05 10.53 13.80
CA GLY A 57 -0.73 10.54 14.44
C GLY A 57 0.22 9.43 13.98
N LEU A 58 -0.24 8.47 13.17
CA LEU A 58 0.63 7.48 12.52
C LEU A 58 1.13 8.03 11.18
N SER A 59 2.42 7.87 10.91
CA SER A 59 3.04 8.17 9.62
C SER A 59 3.64 6.91 9.03
N LEU A 60 3.21 6.56 7.81
CA LEU A 60 3.59 5.35 7.10
C LEU A 60 4.12 5.68 5.72
N PHE A 61 4.89 4.78 5.14
CA PHE A 61 5.28 4.92 3.75
C PHE A 61 5.44 3.58 3.04
N PHE A 62 5.37 3.62 1.71
CA PHE A 62 5.86 2.60 0.80
C PHE A 62 6.87 3.23 -0.16
N LYS A 63 7.94 2.48 -0.49
CA LYS A 63 8.61 2.68 -1.77
C LYS A 63 7.80 1.94 -2.82
N VAL A 64 7.46 2.63 -3.89
CA VAL A 64 6.62 2.11 -4.96
C VAL A 64 7.42 2.13 -6.25
N ASN A 65 7.44 0.99 -6.95
CA ASN A 65 8.05 0.87 -8.26
C ASN A 65 6.97 0.71 -9.32
N PHE A 66 7.21 1.32 -10.48
CA PHE A 66 6.32 1.34 -11.63
C PHE A 66 6.98 0.64 -12.82
N ASN A 67 6.18 0.15 -13.76
CA ASN A 67 6.67 -0.21 -15.08
C ASN A 67 6.66 1.01 -16.03
N ASN A 68 7.13 0.82 -17.27
CA ASN A 68 7.18 1.88 -18.28
C ASN A 68 5.81 2.41 -18.72
N LEU A 69 4.71 1.74 -18.34
CA LEU A 69 3.33 2.18 -18.59
C LEU A 69 2.76 3.01 -17.43
N GLY A 70 3.53 3.21 -16.35
CA GLY A 70 3.08 3.90 -15.14
C GLY A 70 2.26 3.03 -14.18
N GLU A 71 2.19 1.72 -14.42
CA GLU A 71 1.47 0.79 -13.55
C GLU A 71 2.32 0.43 -12.33
N ILE A 72 1.71 0.37 -11.14
CA ILE A 72 2.40 -0.08 -9.93
C ILE A 72 2.74 -1.57 -10.07
N ILE A 73 4.00 -1.94 -9.96
CA ILE A 73 4.40 -3.37 -10.03
C ILE A 73 4.85 -3.90 -8.66
N GLN A 74 5.32 -3.03 -7.78
CA GLN A 74 5.77 -3.40 -6.45
C GLN A 74 5.60 -2.25 -5.47
N MET A 75 5.17 -2.57 -4.25
CA MET A 75 5.24 -1.68 -3.10
C MET A 75 6.01 -2.39 -1.99
N GLU A 76 6.93 -1.70 -1.33
CA GLU A 76 7.70 -2.26 -0.20
C GLU A 76 7.84 -1.29 0.96
N THR A 77 7.87 -1.84 2.17
CA THR A 77 8.05 -1.09 3.42
C THR A 77 8.59 -1.99 4.53
N LYS A 78 8.87 -1.42 5.70
CA LYS A 78 9.13 -2.18 6.92
C LYS A 78 7.81 -2.34 7.70
N ARG A 79 7.47 -3.59 8.04
CA ARG A 79 6.24 -3.93 8.75
C ARG A 79 6.53 -4.86 9.92
N TYR A 80 5.97 -4.53 11.07
CA TYR A 80 5.94 -5.43 12.22
C TYR A 80 5.03 -6.61 11.91
N MET A 81 5.57 -7.83 11.96
CA MET A 81 4.82 -9.08 11.81
C MET A 81 4.23 -9.53 13.14
N ASP A 82 4.90 -9.16 14.23
CA ASP A 82 4.47 -9.27 15.63
C ASP A 82 5.08 -8.13 16.46
N GLU A 83 5.16 -8.27 17.78
CA GLU A 83 5.68 -7.22 18.66
C GLU A 83 7.19 -6.98 18.53
N GLU A 84 7.98 -7.93 18.04
CA GLU A 84 9.45 -7.85 18.03
C GLU A 84 10.01 -7.83 16.61
N ASN A 85 9.36 -8.50 15.67
CA ASN A 85 9.90 -8.76 14.34
C ASN A 85 9.48 -7.70 13.33
N LEU A 86 10.44 -6.85 12.94
CA LEU A 86 10.29 -5.86 11.87
C LEU A 86 10.92 -6.38 10.56
N GLU A 87 10.07 -6.72 9.59
CA GLU A 87 10.51 -7.34 8.34
C GLU A 87 10.25 -6.43 7.13
N THR A 88 10.95 -6.70 6.03
CA THR A 88 10.59 -6.09 4.74
C THR A 88 9.32 -6.76 4.22
N TRP A 89 8.25 -5.99 4.12
CA TRP A 89 7.00 -6.46 3.54
C TRP A 89 6.88 -5.96 2.10
N VAL A 90 6.69 -6.90 1.17
CA VAL A 90 6.61 -6.65 -0.27
C VAL A 90 5.22 -7.03 -0.77
N VAL A 91 4.66 -6.15 -1.60
CA VAL A 91 3.38 -6.32 -2.28
C VAL A 91 3.67 -6.27 -3.77
N LYS A 92 3.37 -7.35 -4.51
CA LYS A 92 3.50 -7.39 -5.96
C LYS A 92 2.15 -7.20 -6.61
N CYS A 93 2.12 -6.39 -7.66
CA CYS A 93 0.92 -6.09 -8.43
C CYS A 93 1.14 -6.49 -9.89
N GLY A 94 0.12 -7.05 -10.53
CA GLY A 94 0.20 -7.43 -11.94
C GLY A 94 -1.16 -7.85 -12.48
N ASN A 95 -1.13 -8.45 -13.68
CA ASN A 95 -2.33 -8.84 -14.42
C ASN A 95 -3.32 -7.69 -14.62
N TYR A 96 -2.81 -6.48 -14.88
CA TYR A 96 -3.62 -5.34 -15.30
C TYR A 96 -4.38 -5.70 -16.57
N LYS A 97 -5.67 -5.35 -16.60
CA LYS A 97 -6.54 -5.53 -17.76
C LYS A 97 -7.26 -4.22 -18.03
N MET A 98 -7.88 -4.11 -19.20
CA MET A 98 -8.83 -3.02 -19.46
C MET A 98 -10.22 -3.63 -19.48
N ILE A 99 -11.16 -3.00 -18.79
CA ILE A 99 -12.57 -3.40 -18.81
C ILE A 99 -13.39 -2.15 -19.16
N ASN A 100 -14.16 -2.20 -20.23
CA ASN A 100 -15.12 -1.15 -20.62
C ASN A 100 -14.53 0.28 -20.74
N ASN A 101 -13.35 0.44 -21.38
CA ASN A 101 -12.64 1.72 -21.51
C ASN A 101 -12.19 2.37 -20.18
N GLU A 102 -12.22 1.65 -19.07
CA GLU A 102 -11.62 2.03 -17.79
C GLU A 102 -10.46 1.05 -17.46
N TYR A 103 -9.40 1.57 -16.82
CA TYR A 103 -8.28 0.74 -16.35
C TYR A 103 -8.77 -0.22 -15.25
N ASP A 104 -8.57 -1.54 -15.43
CA ASP A 104 -8.94 -2.55 -14.42
C ASP A 104 -8.00 -2.49 -13.21
N LYS A 105 -8.51 -2.99 -12.10
CA LYS A 105 -7.83 -3.05 -10.81
C LYS A 105 -6.69 -4.09 -10.87
N PRO A 106 -5.46 -3.75 -10.43
CA PRO A 106 -4.38 -4.72 -10.35
C PRO A 106 -4.74 -5.94 -9.52
N LYS A 107 -4.24 -7.12 -9.87
CA LYS A 107 -4.23 -8.24 -8.93
C LYS A 107 -2.99 -8.15 -8.06
N LYS A 108 -3.18 -8.21 -6.74
CA LYS A 108 -2.10 -8.46 -5.78
C LYS A 108 -1.75 -9.95 -5.86
N ILE A 109 -0.49 -10.26 -6.16
CA ILE A 109 0.00 -11.63 -6.40
C ILE A 109 0.95 -12.03 -5.28
#